data_AF-A0A382LQJ6-F1
#
_entry.id   AF-A0A382LQJ6-F1
#
_cell.length_a   1.000
_cell.length_b   1.000
_cell.length_c   1.000
_cell.angle_alpha   90.00
_cell.angle_beta   90.00
_cell.angle_gamma   90.00
#
_symmetry.space_group_name_H-M   'P 1'
#
loop_
_entity.id
_entity.type
_entity.pdbx_description
1 polymer ?
#
loop_
_entity_poly.entity_id
_entity_poly.type
_entity_poly.pdbx_seq_one_letter_code
_entity_poly.pdbx_strand_id
1 'polypeptide(L)' 'VVNDKPTSYRVINGVTMVPENRRLFKRLTVKENLELGAYLRDDTEGIEEDLENIYELFPRVKERLSQKAGTLSGGE' A
#
# COMPACT_ATOMS: atom_id res chain seq x y z
N VAL A 1 20.94 -6.23 14.66
CA VAL A 1 19.77 -6.50 15.52
C VAL A 1 18.83 -5.30 15.42
N VAL A 2 17.55 -5.50 15.10
CA VAL A 2 16.57 -4.39 14.87
C VAL A 2 15.49 -4.31 15.96
N ASN A 3 15.69 -5.02 17.07
CA ASN A 3 14.67 -5.23 18.11
C ASN A 3 14.25 -3.94 18.83
N ASP A 4 15.17 -2.98 18.99
CA ASP A 4 14.93 -1.69 19.67
C ASP A 4 14.69 -0.52 18.71
N LYS A 5 14.43 -0.81 17.43
CA LYS A 5 14.20 0.21 16.40
C LYS A 5 12.71 0.43 16.16
N PRO A 6 12.25 1.68 15.93
CA PRO A 6 10.86 1.96 15.61
C PRO A 6 10.45 1.30 14.28
N THR A 7 9.16 1.04 14.09
CA THR A 7 8.62 0.41 12.87
C THR A 7 9.03 1.17 11.61
N SER A 8 8.98 2.51 11.64
CA SER A 8 9.39 3.36 10.51
C SER A 8 10.85 3.12 10.09
N TYR A 9 11.77 2.92 11.04
CA TYR A 9 13.15 2.57 10.73
C TYR A 9 13.23 1.28 9.92
N ARG A 10 12.45 0.25 10.28
CA ARG A 10 12.47 -1.05 9.60
C ARG A 10 11.90 -0.95 8.19
N VAL A 11 10.81 -0.20 8.02
CA VAL A 11 10.17 0.03 6.71
C VAL A 11 11.08 0.80 5.77
N ILE A 12 11.74 1.87 6.24
CA ILE A 12 12.72 2.64 5.44
C ILE A 12 13.91 1.77 5.01
N ASN A 13 14.28 0.78 5.83
CA ASN A 13 15.33 -0.19 5.50
C ASN A 13 14.83 -1.39 4.68
N GLY A 14 13.65 -1.30 4.06
CA GLY A 14 13.13 -2.31 3.13
C GLY A 14 12.44 -3.51 3.79
N VAL A 15 12.15 -3.46 5.09
CA VAL A 15 11.46 -4.54 5.80
C VAL A 15 10.07 -4.09 6.22
N THR A 16 9.05 -4.65 5.56
CA THR A 16 7.62 -4.43 5.88
C THR A 16 6.91 -5.73 6.23
N MET A 17 5.73 -5.63 6.85
CA MET A 17 4.90 -6.78 7.23
C MET A 17 3.51 -6.64 6.60
N VAL A 18 3.08 -7.68 5.90
CA VAL A 18 1.71 -7.82 5.41
C VAL A 18 0.97 -8.79 6.33
N PRO A 19 0.08 -8.31 7.23
CA PRO A 19 -0.61 -9.17 8.16
C PRO A 19 -1.67 -10.03 7.46
N GLU A 20 -1.86 -11.25 7.97
CA GLU A 20 -2.96 -12.11 7.58
C GLU A 20 -4.32 -11.48 7.97
N ASN A 21 -5.37 -11.66 7.16
CA ASN A 21 -6.73 -11.09 7.30
C ASN A 21 -6.99 -9.66 6.78
N ARG A 22 -6.28 -9.22 5.74
CA ARG A 22 -6.70 -8.06 4.91
C ARG A 22 -7.01 -6.81 5.73
N ARG A 23 -6.03 -6.33 6.49
CA ARG A 23 -6.16 -5.10 7.27
C ARG A 23 -6.04 -3.85 6.39
N LEU A 24 -6.83 -3.80 5.31
CA LEU A 24 -7.05 -2.58 4.55
C LEU A 24 -7.85 -1.59 5.40
N PHE A 25 -7.55 -0.30 5.24
CA PHE A 25 -8.33 0.76 5.84
C PHE A 25 -9.66 0.87 5.11
N LYS A 26 -10.68 0.15 5.61
CA LYS A 26 -11.99 -0.03 4.94
C LYS A 26 -12.71 1.28 4.59
N ARG A 27 -12.45 2.36 5.34
CA ARG A 27 -13.04 3.69 5.13
C ARG A 27 -12.32 4.50 4.05
N LEU A 28 -11.14 4.07 3.66
CA LEU A 28 -10.36 4.69 2.59
C LEU A 28 -10.65 3.98 1.27
N THR A 29 -10.43 4.72 0.19
CA THR A 29 -10.45 4.20 -1.17
C THR A 29 -9.26 3.28 -1.41
N VAL A 30 -9.32 2.50 -2.49
CA VAL A 30 -8.18 1.68 -2.91
C VAL A 30 -6.94 2.53 -3.16
N LYS A 31 -7.10 3.68 -3.84
CA LYS A 31 -6.01 4.64 -4.07
C LYS A 31 -5.38 5.14 -2.77
N GLU A 32 -6.21 5.60 -1.83
CA GLU A 32 -5.73 6.08 -0.53
C GLU A 32 -5.01 4.98 0.27
N ASN A 33 -5.41 3.71 0.13
CA ASN A 33 -4.69 2.59 0.77
C ASN A 33 -3.31 2.36 0.14
N LEU A 34 -3.18 2.48 -1.18
CA LEU A 34 -1.90 2.34 -1.87
C LEU A 34 -0.96 3.50 -1.52
N GLU A 35 -1.47 4.73 -1.52
CA GLU A 35 -0.71 5.93 -1.14
C GLU A 35 -0.19 5.85 0.31
N LEU A 36 -0.99 5.31 1.23
CA LEU A 36 -0.55 5.06 2.60
C LEU A 36 0.64 4.08 2.68
N GLY A 37 0.81 3.19 1.71
CA GLY A 37 1.97 2.32 1.62
C GLY A 37 3.28 3.10 1.41
N ALA A 38 3.21 4.28 0.80
CA ALA A 38 4.33 5.15 0.52
C ALA A 38 4.48 6.31 1.54
N TYR A 39 3.76 6.31 2.67
CA TYR A 39 3.69 7.50 3.55
C TYR A 39 5.03 7.96 4.15
N LEU A 40 6.05 7.09 4.19
CA LEU A 40 7.41 7.40 4.68
C LEU A 40 8.36 7.87 3.57
N ARG A 41 7.87 7.97 2.33
CA ARG A 41 8.63 8.38 1.16
C ARG A 41 8.25 9.79 0.74
N ASP A 42 9.23 10.53 0.26
CA ASP A 42 9.08 11.90 -0.22
C ASP A 42 9.39 12.03 -1.73
N ASP A 43 9.72 10.93 -2.42
CA ASP A 43 10.06 10.90 -3.84
C ASP A 43 8.82 10.75 -4.72
N THR A 44 8.17 11.87 -5.03
CA THR A 44 6.90 11.90 -5.78
C THR A 44 6.97 11.16 -7.12
N GLU A 45 8.01 11.37 -7.92
CA GLU A 45 8.17 10.70 -9.23
C GLU A 45 8.29 9.18 -9.08
N GLY A 46 9.08 8.70 -8.12
CA GLY A 46 9.25 7.27 -7.88
C GLY A 46 7.99 6.61 -7.33
N ILE A 47 7.20 7.33 -6.53
CA ILE A 47 5.89 6.86 -6.06
C ILE A 47 4.91 6.73 -7.23
N GLU A 48 4.89 7.68 -8.16
CA GLU A 48 4.03 7.60 -9.35
C GLU A 48 4.41 6.42 -10.25
N GLU A 49 5.71 6.20 -10.50
CA GLU A 49 6.20 5.05 -11.27
C GLU A 49 5.81 3.71 -10.61
N ASP A 50 5.99 3.60 -9.29
CA ASP A 50 5.59 2.40 -8.54
C ASP A 50 4.08 2.16 -8.59
N LEU A 51 3.26 3.21 -8.52
CA LEU A 51 1.82 3.10 -8.67
C LEU A 51 1.44 2.62 -10.08
N GLU A 52 2.08 3.12 -11.12
CA GLU A 52 1.88 2.63 -12.49
C GLU A 52 2.24 1.13 -12.60
N ASN A 53 3.37 0.72 -12.06
CA ASN A 53 3.78 -0.69 -11.99
C ASN A 53 2.74 -1.56 -11.27
N ILE A 54 2.19 -1.09 -10.14
CA ILE A 54 1.12 -1.77 -9.41
C ILE A 54 -0.15 -1.89 -10.27
N TYR A 55 -0.50 -0.85 -11.02
CA TYR A 55 -1.68 -0.86 -11.90
C TYR A 55 -1.53 -1.81 -13.08
N GLU A 56 -0.31 -2.00 -13.58
CA GLU A 56 -0.01 -3.00 -14.61
C GLU A 56 -0.09 -4.43 -14.06
N LEU A 57 0.46 -4.66 -12.87
CA LEU A 57 0.41 -5.97 -12.20
C LEU A 57 -1.00 -6.36 -11.76
N PHE A 58 -1.80 -5.39 -11.31
CA PHE A 58 -3.15 -5.60 -10.80
C PHE A 58 -4.17 -4.72 -11.53
N PRO A 59 -4.55 -5.03 -12.79
CA PRO A 59 -5.49 -4.22 -13.57
C PRO A 59 -6.85 -4.02 -12.87
N ARG A 60 -7.30 -5.02 -12.09
CA ARG A 60 -8.56 -4.94 -11.32
C ARG A 60 -8.50 -3.92 -10.18
N VAL A 61 -7.32 -3.67 -9.63
CA VAL A 61 -7.10 -2.61 -8.64
C VAL A 61 -7.22 -1.24 -9.31
N LYS A 62 -6.64 -1.08 -10.52
CA LYS A 62 -6.72 0.16 -11.32
C LYS A 62 -8.17 0.55 -11.65
N GLU A 63 -8.99 -0.43 -12.04
CA GLU A 63 -10.42 -0.21 -12.33
C GLU A 63 -11.22 0.31 -11.11
N ARG A 64 -10.73 0.06 -9.89
CA ARG A 64 -11.47 0.28 -8.64
C ARG A 64 -10.81 1.30 -7.71
N LEU A 65 -9.93 2.15 -8.22
CA LEU A 65 -9.16 3.10 -7.41
C LEU A 65 -10.03 4.02 -6.53
N SER A 66 -11.20 4.43 -7.04
CA SER A 66 -12.16 5.28 -6.32
C SER A 66 -13.09 4.52 -5.37
N GLN A 67 -13.13 3.18 -5.46
CA GLN A 67 -13.98 2.33 -4.62
C GLN A 67 -13.39 2.24 -3.21
N LYS A 68 -14.26 2.09 -2.20
CA LYS A 68 -13.82 1.86 -0.82
C LYS A 68 -13.22 0.47 -0.67
N ALA A 69 -12.03 0.39 -0.07
CA ALA A 69 -11.28 -0.85 0.09
C ALA A 69 -12.06 -1.92 0.88
N GLY A 70 -12.97 -1.50 1.76
CA GLY A 70 -13.83 -2.43 2.53
C GLY A 70 -14.85 -3.21 1.69
N THR A 71 -15.02 -2.87 0.42
CA THR A 71 -15.96 -3.54 -0.50
C THR A 71 -15.28 -4.47 -1.50
N LEU A 72 -13.95 -4.60 -1.41
CA LEU A 72 -13.20 -5.56 -2.23
C LEU A 72 -13.46 -6.98 -1.76
N SER A 73 -13.43 -7.92 -2.71
CA SER A 73 -13.53 -9.34 -2.42
C SER A 73 -12.24 -9.86 -1.79
N GLY A 74 -12.18 -11.15 -1.48
CA GLY A 74 -11.06 -11.68 -0.74
C GLY A 74 -9.76 -11.93 -1.51
N GLY A 75 -9.85 -12.03 -2.83
CA GLY A 75 -8.67 -12.20 -3.69
C GLY A 75 -8.16 -10.87 -4.26
N GLU A 76 -8.81 -9.76 -3.89
CA GLU A 76 -8.50 -8.39 -4.31
C GLU A 76 -7.88 -7.61 -3.14
#